data_AF-A0A3N5MZL3-F1
#
_entry.id   AF-A0A3N5MZL3-F1
#
_cell.length_a   1.000
_cell.length_b   1.000
_cell.length_c   1.000
_cell.angle_alpha   90.00
_cell.angle_beta   90.00
_cell.angle_gamma   90.00
#
_symmetry.space_group_name_H-M   'P 1'
#
loop_
_entity.id
_entity.type
_entity.pdbx_description
1 polymer ?
#
loop_
_entity_poly.entity_id
_entity_poly.type
_entity_poly.pdbx_seq_one_letter_code
_entity_poly.pdbx_strand_id
1 'polypeptide(L)'
;KGMHLVAGRIRELADEHGVPILQAPPLARALYRHADVGDEVPAALYAAVAEVLAWVFQLRSHASYGGRAPVAPAAIAVPAGLDPEEAALDAGSGQ
;
A
#
# COMPACT_ATOMS: atom_id res chain seq x y z
N LYS A 1 17.57 6.81 8.68
CA LYS A 1 17.09 7.95 9.52
C LYS A 1 16.26 8.98 8.74
N GLY A 2 16.58 9.31 7.47
CA GLY A 2 15.75 10.24 6.67
C GLY A 2 14.36 9.72 6.26
N MET A 3 14.23 8.42 5.94
CA MET A 3 12.98 7.83 5.44
C MET A 3 11.78 7.98 6.40
N HIS A 4 11.99 7.86 7.71
CA HIS A 4 10.89 8.03 8.68
C HIS A 4 10.40 9.48 8.75
N LEU A 5 11.30 10.45 8.61
CA LEU A 5 10.95 11.87 8.59
C LEU A 5 10.17 12.21 7.31
N VAL A 6 10.60 11.67 6.16
CA VAL A 6 9.89 11.83 4.89
C VAL A 6 8.51 11.17 4.93
N ALA A 7 8.42 9.93 5.40
CA ALA A 7 7.14 9.22 5.54
C ALA A 7 6.18 9.94 6.52
N GLY A 8 6.71 10.50 7.61
CA GLY A 8 5.93 11.34 8.52
C GLY A 8 5.37 12.57 7.80
N ARG A 9 6.22 13.29 7.08
CA ARG A 9 5.78 14.50 6.34
C ARG A 9 4.77 14.20 5.23
N ILE A 10 4.89 13.06 4.54
CA ILE A 10 3.91 12.63 3.54
C ILE A 10 2.54 12.40 4.18
N ARG A 11 2.49 11.78 5.37
CA ARG A 11 1.23 11.54 6.10
C ARG A 11 0.58 12.84 6.57
N GLU A 12 1.37 13.76 7.11
CA GLU A 12 0.88 15.09 7.48
C GLU A 12 0.25 15.80 6.27
N LEU A 13 0.97 15.83 5.15
CA LEU A 13 0.48 16.48 3.94
C LEU A 13 -0.79 15.78 3.38
N ALA A 14 -0.85 14.46 3.46
CA ALA A 14 -2.03 13.70 3.06
C ALA A 14 -3.26 14.06 3.89
N ASP A 15 -3.11 14.19 5.21
CA ASP A 15 -4.19 14.62 6.12
C ASP A 15 -4.64 16.06 5.81
N GLU A 16 -3.69 16.98 5.64
CA GLU A 16 -3.96 18.39 5.26
C GLU A 16 -4.79 18.51 3.97
N HIS A 17 -4.63 17.58 3.03
CA HIS A 17 -5.31 17.59 1.72
C HIS A 17 -6.49 16.60 1.63
N GLY A 18 -6.84 15.91 2.72
CA GLY A 18 -7.91 14.91 2.72
C GLY A 18 -7.63 13.69 1.84
N VAL A 19 -6.35 13.36 1.64
CA VAL A 19 -5.92 12.16 0.91
C VAL A 19 -6.01 10.95 1.86
N PRO A 20 -6.79 9.91 1.53
CA PRO A 20 -6.96 8.76 2.41
C PRO A 20 -5.66 7.98 2.57
N ILE A 21 -5.40 7.52 3.80
CA ILE A 21 -4.20 6.74 4.14
C ILE A 21 -4.61 5.29 4.45
N LEU A 22 -4.07 4.34 3.68
CA LEU A 22 -4.22 2.91 3.91
C LEU A 22 -2.90 2.32 4.43
N GLN A 23 -2.98 1.57 5.53
CA GLN A 23 -1.83 0.83 6.06
C GLN A 23 -1.79 -0.57 5.44
N ALA A 24 -0.87 -0.78 4.50
CA ALA A 24 -0.58 -2.09 3.92
C ALA A 24 0.93 -2.35 3.94
N PRO A 25 1.52 -2.71 5.10
CA PRO A 25 2.97 -2.83 5.25
C PRO A 25 3.66 -3.73 4.22
N PRO A 26 3.15 -4.94 3.88
CA PRO A 26 3.74 -5.79 2.85
C PRO A 26 3.82 -5.10 1.48
N LEU A 27 2.71 -4.50 1.03
CA LEU A 27 2.65 -3.82 -0.25
C LEU A 27 3.54 -2.58 -0.27
N ALA A 28 3.54 -1.80 0.81
CA ALA A 28 4.37 -0.60 0.93
C ALA A 28 5.86 -0.94 0.82
N ARG A 29 6.31 -2.02 1.47
CA ARG A 29 7.69 -2.50 1.37
C ARG A 29 8.02 -3.04 -0.01
N ALA A 30 7.12 -3.82 -0.62
CA ALA A 30 7.31 -4.36 -1.96
C ALA A 30 7.45 -3.23 -3.00
N LEU A 31 6.56 -2.24 -2.97
CA LEU A 31 6.64 -1.06 -3.85
C LEU A 31 7.94 -0.28 -3.60
N TYR A 32 8.30 -0.02 -2.35
CA TYR A 32 9.53 0.70 -2.02
C TYR A 32 10.80 -0.01 -2.49
N ARG A 33 10.80 -1.36 -2.52
CA ARG A 33 11.94 -2.15 -2.98
C ARG A 33 12.00 -2.28 -4.52
N HIS A 34 10.85 -2.34 -5.18
CA HIS A 34 10.76 -2.76 -6.58
C HIS A 34 10.35 -1.65 -7.56
N ALA A 35 10.10 -0.43 -7.09
CA ALA A 35 9.80 0.73 -7.94
C ALA A 35 10.34 2.02 -7.32
N ASP A 36 10.97 2.86 -8.14
CA ASP A 36 11.36 4.21 -7.75
C ASP A 36 10.26 5.23 -8.06
N VAL A 37 10.42 6.46 -7.54
CA VAL A 37 9.47 7.54 -7.80
C VAL A 37 9.49 7.89 -9.29
N GLY A 38 8.33 7.80 -9.93
CA GLY A 38 8.15 8.06 -11.35
C GLY A 38 8.11 6.79 -12.22
N ASP A 39 8.46 5.64 -11.65
CA ASP A 39 8.35 4.36 -12.33
C ASP A 39 6.90 3.88 -12.39
N GLU A 40 6.64 3.03 -13.38
CA GLU A 40 5.42 2.24 -13.40
C GLU A 40 5.44 1.15 -12.32
N VAL A 41 4.25 0.79 -11.83
CA VAL A 41 4.11 -0.33 -10.88
C VAL A 41 4.59 -1.62 -11.56
N PRO A 42 5.35 -2.49 -10.87
CA PRO A 42 5.70 -3.80 -11.40
C PRO A 42 4.46 -4.64 -11.67
N ALA A 43 4.42 -5.34 -12.81
CA ALA A 43 3.25 -6.14 -13.22
C ALA A 43 2.80 -7.15 -12.17
N ALA A 44 3.74 -7.72 -11.42
CA ALA A 44 3.44 -8.67 -10.36
C ALA A 44 2.66 -8.03 -9.18
N LEU A 45 2.75 -6.72 -8.98
CA LEU A 45 2.03 -5.98 -7.93
C LEU A 45 0.70 -5.40 -8.42
N TYR A 46 0.31 -5.61 -9.67
CA TYR A 46 -0.91 -5.01 -10.23
C TYR A 46 -2.18 -5.42 -9.48
N ALA A 47 -2.34 -6.69 -9.13
CA ALA A 47 -3.52 -7.15 -8.39
C ALA A 47 -3.62 -6.46 -7.02
N ALA A 48 -2.51 -6.39 -6.29
CA ALA A 48 -2.43 -5.74 -4.98
C ALA A 48 -2.76 -4.25 -5.06
N VAL A 49 -2.21 -3.54 -6.06
CA VAL A 49 -2.49 -2.11 -6.27
C VAL A 49 -3.92 -1.87 -6.75
N ALA A 50 -4.46 -2.75 -7.60
CA ALA A 50 -5.85 -2.67 -8.07
C ALA A 50 -6.84 -2.76 -6.91
N GLU A 51 -6.58 -3.57 -5.89
CA GLU A 51 -7.40 -3.66 -4.68
C GLU A 51 -7.42 -2.33 -3.91
N VAL A 52 -6.26 -1.67 -3.76
CA VAL A 52 -6.17 -0.34 -3.15
C VAL A 52 -6.97 0.69 -3.95
N LEU A 53 -6.82 0.70 -5.28
CA LEU A 53 -7.56 1.61 -6.15
C LEU A 53 -9.07 1.36 -6.10
N ALA A 54 -9.51 0.10 -6.01
CA ALA A 54 -10.90 -0.26 -5.86
C ALA A 54 -11.48 0.30 -4.55
N TRP A 55 -10.74 0.23 -3.44
CA TRP A 55 -11.16 0.85 -2.17
C TRP A 55 -11.24 2.37 -2.27
N VAL A 56 -10.26 3.04 -2.89
CA VAL A 56 -10.29 4.49 -3.14
C VAL A 56 -11.51 4.88 -3.99
N PHE A 57 -11.84 4.08 -5.00
CA PHE A 57 -13.02 4.32 -5.83
C PHE A 57 -14.33 4.20 -5.03
N GLN A 58 -14.41 3.22 -4.13
CA GLN A 58 -15.56 3.08 -3.23
C GLN A 58 -15.67 4.24 -2.24
N LEU A 59 -14.54 4.75 -1.71
CA LEU A 59 -14.54 5.94 -0.84
C LEU A 59 -15.11 7.15 -1.55
N ARG A 60 -14.66 7.40 -2.78
CA ARG A 60 -15.19 8.50 -3.61
C ARG A 60 -16.67 8.32 -3.90
N SER A 61 -17.09 7.10 -4.22
CA SER A 61 -18.50 6.78 -4.49
C SER A 61 -19.37 7.04 -3.25
N HIS A 62 -18.93 6.59 -2.08
CA HIS A 62 -19.62 6.86 -0.81
C HIS A 62 -19.68 8.36 -0.50
N ALA A 63 -18.61 9.11 -0.77
CA ALA A 63 -18.61 10.56 -0.56
C ALA A 63 -19.58 11.31 -1.49
N SER A 64 -19.75 10.84 -2.74
CA SER A 64 -20.64 11.48 -3.73
C SER A 64 -22.10 11.07 -3.60
N TYR A 65 -22.38 9.80 -3.32
CA TYR A 65 -23.72 9.23 -3.40
C TYR A 65 -24.28 8.79 -2.03
N GLY A 66 -23.48 8.86 -0.96
CA GLY A 66 -23.85 8.36 0.37
C GLY A 66 -23.87 6.84 0.44
N GLY A 67 -24.53 6.30 1.48
CA GLY A 67 -24.69 4.86 1.68
C GLY A 67 -23.76 4.29 2.75
N ARG A 68 -23.41 2.99 2.64
CA ARG A 68 -22.52 2.33 3.59
C ARG A 68 -21.06 2.70 3.29
N ALA A 69 -20.35 3.20 4.30
CA ALA A 69 -18.92 3.46 4.18
C ALA A 69 -18.16 2.18 3.79
N PRO A 70 -17.24 2.26 2.83
CA PRO A 70 -16.45 1.09 2.43
C PRO A 70 -15.50 0.70 3.56
N VAL A 71 -15.34 -0.61 3.73
CA VAL A 71 -14.40 -1.18 4.68
C VAL A 71 -13.02 -1.17 4.04
N ALA A 72 -12.01 -0.67 4.74
CA ALA A 72 -10.63 -0.78 4.28
C ALA A 72 -10.22 -2.25 4.20
N PRO A 73 -9.52 -2.66 3.13
CA PRO A 73 -9.03 -4.03 3.01
C PRO A 73 -8.08 -4.33 4.17
N ALA A 74 -8.36 -5.40 4.91
CA ALA A 74 -7.61 -5.74 6.13
C ALA A 74 -6.21 -6.30 5.83
N ALA A 75 -6.03 -6.95 4.68
CA ALA A 75 -4.77 -7.52 4.24
C ALA A 75 -4.70 -7.51 2.71
N ILE A 76 -3.90 -6.60 2.15
CA ILE A 76 -3.60 -6.63 0.71
C ILE A 76 -2.64 -7.78 0.45
N ALA A 77 -3.04 -8.73 -0.37
CA ALA A 77 -2.22 -9.88 -0.73
C ALA A 77 -1.09 -9.42 -1.66
N VAL A 78 0.16 -9.58 -1.21
CA VAL A 78 1.36 -9.39 -2.03
C VAL A 78 1.84 -10.77 -2.48
N PRO A 79 2.24 -10.97 -3.76
CA PRO A 79 2.78 -12.25 -4.20
C PRO A 79 4.06 -12.64 -3.44
N ALA A 80 4.19 -13.94 -3.17
CA ALA A 80 5.34 -14.50 -2.47
C ALA A 80 6.67 -14.10 -3.13
N GLY A 81 7.63 -13.70 -2.30
CA GLY A 81 8.97 -13.28 -2.73
C GLY A 81 9.11 -11.81 -3.15
N LEU A 82 8.01 -11.06 -3.24
CA LEU A 82 8.04 -9.61 -3.47
C LEU A 82 7.96 -8.79 -2.17
N ASP A 83 7.43 -9.36 -1.10
CA ASP A 83 7.58 -8.76 0.22
C ASP A 83 8.99 -9.08 0.75
N PRO A 84 9.84 -8.06 0.95
CA PRO A 84 11.19 -8.28 1.45
C PRO A 84 11.28 -8.92 2.84
N GLU A 85 10.25 -8.77 3.68
CA GLU A 85 10.22 -9.42 5.00
C GLU A 85 9.74 -10.88 4.93
N GLU A 86 8.80 -11.20 4.04
CA GLU A 86 8.38 -12.59 3.79
C GLU A 86 9.56 -13.43 3.28
N ALA A 87 10.30 -12.91 2.30
CA ALA A 87 11.49 -13.58 1.78
C ALA A 87 12.59 -13.79 2.85
N ALA A 88 12.66 -12.92 3.85
CA ALA A 88 13.62 -13.05 4.96
C ALA A 88 13.19 -14.12 5.98
N LEU A 89 11.88 -14.32 6.17
CA LEU A 89 11.33 -15.37 7.04
C LEU A 89 11.56 -16.76 6.43
N ASP A 90 11.37 -16.90 5.12
CA ASP A 90 11.64 -18.18 4.42
C ASP A 90 13.13 -18.54 4.42
N ALA A 91 14.01 -17.56 4.21
CA ALA A 91 15.47 -17.77 4.22
C ALA A 91 16.04 -18.22 5.58
N GLY A 92 15.30 -18.03 6.68
CA GLY A 92 15.70 -18.43 8.03
C GLY A 92 15.22 -19.83 8.46
N SER A 93 14.42 -20.51 7.64
CA SER A 93 13.79 -21.80 7.99
C SER A 93 14.62 -23.04 7.63
N GLY A 94 15.86 -22.85 7.16
CA GLY A 94 16.85 -23.92 6.96
C GLY A 94 17.90 -23.94 8.06
N GLN A 95 17.58 -24.52 9.21
CA GLN A 95 18.54 -25.08 10.17
C GLN A 95 18.02 -26.41 10.71
#